data_AF-A0A510E4A4-F1
#
_entry.id   AF-A0A510E4A4-F1
#
_cell.length_a   1.000
_cell.length_b   1.000
_cell.length_c   1.000
_cell.angle_alpha   90.00
_cell.angle_beta   90.00
_cell.angle_gamma   90.00
#
_symmetry.space_group_name_H-M   'P 1'
#
loop_
_entity.id
_entity.type
_entity.pdbx_description
1 polymer ?
#
loop_
_entity_poly.entity_id
_entity_poly.type
_entity_poly.pdbx_seq_one_letter_code
_entity_poly.pdbx_strand_id
1 'polypeptide(L)'
;MSVFQLIEKVAKKYNIKINILPNGVIILVKDNIAFVQIAAVRDVYYIRYLTKDETYIVKRIDELIADKIINEKLDETEALKIPDV
;
A
#
# COMPACT_ATOMS: atom_id res chain seq x y z
N MET A 1 7.29 -15.35 2.80
CA MET A 1 6.14 -14.57 3.30
C MET A 1 5.54 -13.86 2.09
N SER A 2 4.23 -13.94 1.89
CA SER A 2 3.58 -13.20 0.79
C SER A 2 3.58 -11.70 1.08
N VAL A 3 3.43 -10.86 0.04
CA VAL A 3 3.28 -9.40 0.22
C VAL A 3 2.08 -9.07 1.11
N PHE A 4 0.98 -9.82 0.98
CA PHE A 4 -0.15 -9.67 1.88
C PHE A 4 0.25 -9.88 3.36
N GLN A 5 0.91 -11.01 3.67
CA GLN A 5 1.36 -11.30 5.04
C GLN A 5 2.33 -10.24 5.56
N LEU A 6 3.17 -9.69 4.69
CA LEU A 6 4.08 -8.60 5.03
C LEU A 6 3.32 -7.31 5.39
N ILE A 7 2.40 -6.87 4.53
CA ILE A 7 1.59 -5.68 4.76
C ILE A 7 0.72 -5.87 6.01
N GLU A 8 0.14 -7.06 6.23
CA GLU A 8 -0.61 -7.40 7.44
C GLU A 8 0.24 -7.32 8.71
N LYS A 9 1.45 -7.88 8.68
CA LYS A 9 2.40 -7.80 9.80
C LYS A 9 2.69 -6.35 10.18
N VAL A 10 2.96 -5.49 9.19
CA VAL A 10 3.30 -4.08 9.46
C VAL A 10 2.05 -3.29 9.87
N ALA A 11 0.91 -3.46 9.22
CA ALA A 11 -0.34 -2.78 9.54
C ALA A 11 -0.80 -3.01 10.99
N LYS A 12 -0.61 -4.24 11.51
CA LYS A 12 -0.90 -4.58 12.91
C LYS A 12 -0.12 -3.71 13.91
N LYS A 13 1.12 -3.32 13.60
CA LYS A 13 1.93 -2.43 14.47
C LYS A 13 1.30 -1.04 14.62
N TYR A 14 0.52 -0.61 13.64
CA TYR A 14 -0.10 0.71 13.56
C TYR A 14 -1.61 0.69 13.83
N ASN A 15 -2.15 -0.45 14.29
CA ASN A 15 -3.60 -0.65 14.49
C ASN A 15 -4.43 -0.38 13.22
N ILE A 16 -3.87 -0.70 12.05
CA ILE A 16 -4.52 -0.53 10.75
C ILE A 16 -5.22 -1.83 10.36
N LYS A 17 -6.47 -1.70 9.94
CA LYS A 17 -7.25 -2.82 9.42
C LYS A 17 -6.92 -3.04 7.94
N ILE A 18 -6.98 -4.30 7.51
CA ILE A 18 -6.78 -4.68 6.12
C ILE A 18 -8.04 -5.36 5.61
N ASN A 19 -8.53 -4.91 4.46
CA ASN A 19 -9.57 -5.58 3.70
C ASN A 19 -8.99 -6.06 2.38
N ILE A 20 -9.27 -7.31 2.00
CA ILE A 20 -8.92 -7.85 0.69
C ILE A 20 -10.21 -7.97 -0.12
N LEU A 21 -10.23 -7.34 -1.29
CA LEU A 21 -11.35 -7.44 -2.22
C LEU A 21 -11.26 -8.76 -3.03
N PRO A 22 -12.38 -9.26 -3.60
CA PRO A 22 -12.38 -10.51 -4.37
C PRO A 22 -11.40 -10.55 -5.55
N ASN A 23 -11.02 -9.38 -6.08
CA ASN A 23 -10.05 -9.24 -7.17
C ASN A 23 -8.58 -9.18 -6.69
N GLY A 24 -8.32 -9.39 -5.38
CA GLY A 24 -6.98 -9.38 -4.80
C GLY A 24 -6.44 -8.00 -4.43
N VAL A 25 -7.23 -6.93 -4.61
CA VAL A 25 -6.85 -5.58 -4.16
C VAL A 25 -6.88 -5.51 -2.64
N ILE A 26 -5.83 -4.94 -2.05
CA ILE A 26 -5.71 -4.74 -0.61
C ILE A 26 -6.07 -3.29 -0.30
N ILE A 27 -6.98 -3.08 0.66
CA ILE A 27 -7.37 -1.77 1.16
C ILE A 27 -6.94 -1.66 2.61
N LEU A 28 -6.18 -0.61 2.93
CA LEU A 28 -5.84 -0.27 4.32
C LEU A 28 -6.84 0.74 4.86
N VAL A 29 -7.35 0.44 6.05
CA VAL A 29 -8.37 1.23 6.72
C VAL A 29 -7.86 1.66 8.09
N LYS A 30 -7.85 2.98 8.31
CA LYS A 30 -7.50 3.62 9.59
C LYS A 30 -8.65 4.52 9.99
N ASP A 31 -9.09 4.43 11.25
CA ASP A 31 -10.20 5.25 11.78
C ASP A 31 -11.48 5.19 10.91
N ASN A 32 -11.80 3.99 10.41
CA ASN A 32 -12.90 3.69 9.48
C ASN A 32 -12.82 4.39 8.10
N ILE A 33 -11.68 4.96 7.75
CA ILE A 33 -11.43 5.59 6.44
C ILE A 33 -10.42 4.72 5.68
N ALA A 34 -10.77 4.37 4.44
CA ALA A 34 -9.83 3.75 3.52
C ALA A 34 -8.84 4.83 3.05
N PHE A 35 -7.54 4.59 3.23
CA PHE A 35 -6.51 5.60 2.92
C PHE A 35 -5.43 5.09 1.96
N VAL A 36 -5.24 3.77 1.86
CA VAL A 36 -4.32 3.15 0.88
C VAL A 36 -5.05 2.05 0.13
N GLN A 37 -4.84 2.02 -1.18
CA GLN A 37 -5.19 0.91 -2.05
C GLN A 37 -3.92 0.32 -2.67
N ILE A 38 -3.77 -1.00 -2.60
CA ILE A 38 -2.64 -1.75 -3.17
C ILE A 38 -3.18 -2.76 -4.17
N ALA A 39 -2.74 -2.67 -5.42
CA ALA A 39 -3.05 -3.63 -6.47
C ALA A 39 -1.76 -4.23 -7.03
N ALA A 40 -1.70 -5.56 -7.12
CA ALA A 40 -0.62 -6.23 -7.82
C ALA A 40 -1.02 -6.40 -9.29
N VAL A 41 -0.19 -5.91 -10.21
CA VAL A 41 -0.39 -6.09 -11.66
C VAL A 41 0.91 -6.62 -12.24
N ARG A 42 0.87 -7.86 -12.74
CA ARG A 42 2.06 -8.61 -13.14
C ARG A 42 3.07 -8.67 -11.98
N ASP A 43 4.25 -8.08 -12.16
CA ASP A 43 5.37 -8.14 -11.22
C ASP A 43 5.57 -6.83 -10.45
N VAL A 44 4.60 -5.91 -10.49
CA VAL A 44 4.66 -4.62 -9.80
C VAL A 44 3.43 -4.37 -8.93
N TYR A 45 3.59 -3.48 -7.96
CA TYR A 45 2.56 -3.08 -7.02
C TYR A 45 2.20 -1.61 -7.26
N TYR A 46 0.93 -1.37 -7.54
CA TYR A 46 0.34 -0.04 -7.61
C TYR A 46 -0.16 0.34 -6.23
N ILE A 47 0.32 1.47 -5.71
CA ILE A 47 -0.04 2.00 -4.40
C ILE A 47 -0.72 3.35 -4.62
N ARG A 48 -1.99 3.46 -4.28
CA ARG A 48 -2.74 4.71 -4.33
C ARG A 48 -3.04 5.20 -2.92
N TYR A 49 -2.65 6.43 -2.62
CA TYR A 49 -3.05 7.15 -1.41
C TYR A 49 -4.36 7.89 -1.68
N LEU A 50 -5.45 7.34 -1.14
CA LEU A 50 -6.81 7.85 -1.34
C LEU A 50 -7.01 9.23 -0.69
N THR A 51 -6.19 9.57 0.30
CA THR A 51 -6.21 10.82 1.08
C THR A 51 -5.34 11.92 0.48
N LYS A 52 -4.38 11.59 -0.38
CA LYS A 52 -3.40 12.55 -0.95
C LYS A 52 -3.51 12.71 -2.46
N ASP A 53 -4.32 11.89 -3.12
CA ASP A 53 -4.42 11.84 -4.59
C ASP A 53 -3.05 11.56 -5.25
N GLU A 54 -2.28 10.66 -4.65
CA GLU A 54 -0.97 10.26 -5.15
C GLU A 54 -0.92 8.77 -5.43
N THR A 55 -0.34 8.42 -6.57
CA THR A 55 -0.20 7.03 -6.99
C THR A 55 1.25 6.70 -7.32
N TYR A 56 1.69 5.52 -6.90
CA TYR A 56 3.06 5.04 -7.03
C TYR A 56 3.12 3.63 -7.59
N ILE A 57 4.17 3.33 -8.36
CA ILE A 57 4.53 1.98 -8.79
C ILE A 57 5.78 1.54 -8.02
N VAL A 58 5.68 0.37 -7.40
CA VAL A 58 6.74 -0.25 -6.60
C VAL A 58 7.04 -1.64 -7.16
N LYS A 59 8.32 -1.95 -7.42
CA LYS A 59 8.74 -3.27 -7.94
C LYS A 59 8.86 -4.35 -6.87
N ARG A 60 9.14 -3.95 -5.63
CA ARG A 60 9.35 -4.87 -4.50
C ARG A 60 8.85 -4.23 -3.22
N ILE A 61 8.11 -4.99 -2.43
CA ILE A 61 7.68 -4.59 -1.09
C ILE A 61 8.47 -5.43 -0.09
N ASP A 62 9.32 -4.78 0.68
CA ASP A 62 9.94 -5.30 1.90
C ASP A 62 9.36 -4.60 3.13
N GLU A 63 9.88 -4.88 4.33
CA GLU A 63 9.34 -4.32 5.57
C GLU A 63 9.52 -2.79 5.63
N LEU A 64 10.58 -2.23 5.03
CA LEU A 64 10.80 -0.79 4.96
C LEU A 64 9.78 -0.13 4.03
N ILE A 65 9.58 -0.69 2.84
CA ILE A 65 8.61 -0.17 1.88
C ILE A 65 7.18 -0.31 2.41
N ALA A 66 6.85 -1.43 3.05
CA ALA A 66 5.55 -1.61 3.71
C ALA A 66 5.31 -0.54 4.80
N ASP A 67 6.34 -0.21 5.58
CA ASP A 67 6.28 0.85 6.57
C ASP A 67 6.05 2.23 5.92
N LYS A 68 6.76 2.53 4.83
CA LYS A 68 6.57 3.76 4.05
C LYS A 68 5.18 3.84 3.42
N ILE A 69 4.62 2.73 2.92
CA ILE A 69 3.24 2.66 2.40
C ILE A 69 2.23 3.04 3.48
N ILE A 70 2.35 2.41 4.66
CA ILE A 70 1.43 2.61 5.78
C ILE A 70 1.47 4.06 6.31
N ASN A 71 2.65 4.67 6.32
CA ASN A 71 2.85 6.04 6.77
C ASN A 71 2.70 7.08 5.64
N GLU A 72 2.23 6.69 4.46
CA GLU A 72 2.05 7.55 3.28
C GLU A 72 3.32 8.34 2.89
N LYS A 73 4.49 7.68 2.92
CA LYS A 73 5.84 8.25 2.74
C LYS A 73 6.62 7.59 1.58
N LEU A 74 5.92 7.20 0.51
CA LEU A 74 6.58 6.57 -0.64
C LEU A 74 7.37 7.56 -1.50
N ASP A 75 7.07 8.85 -1.40
CA ASP A 75 7.87 9.96 -1.93
C ASP A 75 9.31 9.99 -1.37
N GLU A 76 9.53 9.44 -0.18
CA GLU A 76 10.87 9.31 0.43
C GLU A 76 11.65 8.08 -0.10
N THR A 77 11.20 7.43 -1.18
CA THR A 77 11.77 6.18 -1.73
C THR A 77 12.02 6.28 -3.24
N GLU A 78 12.58 5.23 -3.84
CA GLU A 78 12.74 5.11 -5.30
C GLU A 78 11.44 4.69 -6.03
N ALA A 79 10.28 4.74 -5.35
CA ALA A 79 9.00 4.44 -5.97
C ALA A 79 8.68 5.41 -7.11
N LEU A 80 8.19 4.89 -8.23
CA LEU A 80 7.85 5.71 -9.38
C LEU A 80 6.48 6.36 -9.14
N LYS A 81 6.45 7.68 -8.89
CA LYS A 81 5.21 8.45 -8.85
C LYS A 81 4.60 8.52 -10.26
N ILE A 82 3.31 8.22 -10.37
CA ILE A 82 2.55 8.32 -11.61
C ILE A 82 1.39 9.31 -11.43
N PRO A 83 0.95 10.01 -12.49
CA PRO A 83 -0.27 10.79 -12.44
C PRO A 83 -1.44 9.88 -12.06
N ASP A 84 -2.31 10.36 -11.17
CA ASP A 84 -3.60 9.72 -10.98
C ASP A 84 -4.43 9.97 -12.24
N VAL A 85 -5.01 8.90 -12.80
CA VAL A 85 -5.76 8.90 -14.06
C VAL A 85 -7.23 8.65 -13.81
#